data_AF-A0A419DL47-F1
#
_entry.id   AF-A0A419DL47-F1
#
_cell.length_a   1.000
_cell.length_b   1.000
_cell.length_c   1.000
_cell.angle_alpha   90.00
_cell.angle_beta   90.00
_cell.angle_gamma   90.00
#
_symmetry.space_group_name_H-M   'P 1'
#
loop_
_entity.id
_entity.type
_entity.pdbx_description
1 polymer ?
#
loop_
_entity_poly.entity_id
_entity_poly.type
_entity_poly.pdbx_seq_one_letter_code
_entity_poly.pdbx_strand_id
1 'polypeptide(L)'
;MAFEQTVKEMEQMLEEDWFEWLENDEPKYNEWRDQLEALAEQVMTEYNSKVDSDAIDSLLLINEDLPVLYGEDTVMLYTALLHSRKEDDSVYERYLTILGAFSEENHPAIREVEQAVSKKDYKTAYARAVKLPQSLGLE
;
A
#
# COMPACT_ATOMS: atom_id res chain seq x y z
N MET A 1 1.14 -18.47 -0.07
CA MET A 1 -0.12 -19.13 -0.44
C MET A 1 -1.30 -18.63 0.40
N ALA A 2 -1.14 -18.39 1.71
CA ALA A 2 -2.22 -17.84 2.53
C ALA A 2 -2.45 -16.34 2.22
N PHE A 3 -1.38 -15.53 2.28
CA PHE A 3 -1.39 -14.11 1.90
C PHE A 3 -2.11 -13.85 0.56
N GLU A 4 -1.67 -14.50 -0.52
CA GLU A 4 -2.22 -14.26 -1.87
C GLU A 4 -3.69 -14.70 -1.97
N GLN A 5 -4.09 -15.74 -1.23
CA GLN A 5 -5.48 -16.18 -1.17
C GLN A 5 -6.35 -15.16 -0.44
N THR A 6 -5.87 -14.62 0.69
CA THR A 6 -6.55 -13.58 1.47
C THR A 6 -6.70 -12.29 0.66
N VAL A 7 -5.66 -11.86 -0.07
CA VAL A 7 -5.76 -10.70 -0.99
C VAL A 7 -6.85 -10.93 -2.05
N LYS A 8 -6.89 -12.11 -2.65
CA LYS A 8 -7.91 -12.46 -3.65
C LYS A 8 -9.32 -12.45 -3.08
N GLU A 9 -9.50 -12.87 -1.83
CA GLU A 9 -10.80 -12.80 -1.15
C GLU A 9 -11.23 -11.35 -0.94
N MET A 10 -10.31 -10.46 -0.56
CA MET A 10 -10.58 -9.03 -0.47
C MET A 10 -10.98 -8.43 -1.82
N GLU A 11 -10.31 -8.80 -2.93
CA GLU A 11 -10.69 -8.35 -4.28
C GLU A 11 -12.12 -8.77 -4.62
N GLN A 12 -12.49 -10.01 -4.33
CA GLN A 12 -13.84 -10.53 -4.60
C GLN A 12 -14.91 -9.79 -3.79
N MET A 13 -14.62 -9.40 -2.55
CA MET A 13 -15.55 -8.62 -1.74
C MET A 13 -15.78 -7.21 -2.30
N LEU A 14 -14.81 -6.62 -2.99
CA LEU A 14 -14.96 -5.31 -3.63
C LEU A 14 -15.79 -5.36 -4.93
N GLU A 15 -15.97 -6.54 -5.51
CA GLU A 15 -16.91 -6.74 -6.64
C GLU A 15 -18.38 -6.71 -6.18
N GLU A 16 -18.65 -6.80 -4.88
CA GLU A 16 -20.01 -6.70 -4.33
C GLU A 16 -20.54 -5.26 -4.40
N ASP A 17 -21.87 -5.10 -4.41
CA ASP A 17 -22.54 -3.79 -4.49
C ASP A 17 -22.49 -3.00 -3.16
N TRP A 18 -21.31 -2.96 -2.52
CA TRP A 18 -21.10 -2.29 -1.23
C TRP A 18 -21.46 -0.81 -1.27
N PHE A 19 -21.34 -0.16 -2.44
CA PHE A 19 -21.75 1.23 -2.63
C PHE A 19 -23.27 1.40 -2.50
N GLU A 20 -24.06 0.46 -3.03
CA GLU A 20 -25.52 0.50 -2.87
C GLU A 20 -25.92 0.28 -1.41
N TRP A 21 -25.20 -0.58 -0.67
CA TRP A 21 -25.45 -0.80 0.76
C TRP A 21 -25.05 0.40 1.60
N LEU A 22 -23.94 1.07 1.27
CA LEU A 22 -23.55 2.32 1.93
C LEU A 22 -24.67 3.37 1.84
N GLU A 23 -25.36 3.46 0.70
CA GLU A 23 -26.43 4.42 0.50
C GLU A 23 -27.79 3.99 1.09
N ASN A 24 -28.07 2.67 1.12
CA ASN A 24 -29.44 2.17 1.34
C ASN A 24 -29.59 1.15 2.48
N ASP A 25 -28.50 0.57 2.99
CA ASP A 25 -28.49 -0.48 4.03
C ASP A 25 -27.19 -0.43 4.87
N GLU A 26 -27.12 0.58 5.74
CA GLU A 26 -25.96 0.83 6.63
C GLU A 26 -25.55 -0.40 7.48
N PRO A 27 -26.47 -1.17 8.10
CA PRO A 27 -26.09 -2.38 8.83
C PRO A 27 -25.34 -3.40 7.97
N LYS A 28 -25.80 -3.63 6.74
CA LYS A 28 -25.16 -4.56 5.82
C LYS A 28 -23.80 -4.05 5.35
N TYR A 29 -23.70 -2.74 5.05
CA TYR A 29 -22.42 -2.11 4.73
C TYR A 29 -21.41 -2.26 5.88
N ASN A 30 -21.83 -2.03 7.13
CA ASN A 30 -20.95 -2.17 8.28
C ASN A 30 -20.51 -3.62 8.49
N GLU A 31 -21.39 -4.60 8.32
CA GLU A 31 -21.01 -6.03 8.39
C GLU A 31 -19.98 -6.40 7.32
N TRP A 32 -20.18 -5.94 6.09
CA TRP A 32 -19.23 -6.13 4.99
C TRP A 32 -17.88 -5.45 5.29
N ARG A 33 -17.92 -4.23 5.81
CA ARG A 33 -16.71 -3.48 6.19
C ARG A 33 -15.94 -4.18 7.30
N ASP A 34 -16.61 -4.65 8.34
CA ASP A 34 -15.99 -5.39 9.45
C ASP A 34 -15.30 -6.67 8.95
N GLN A 35 -15.90 -7.36 7.98
CA GLN A 35 -15.28 -8.53 7.34
C GLN A 35 -14.03 -8.16 6.54
N LEU A 36 -14.07 -7.05 5.80
CA LEU A 36 -12.91 -6.58 5.04
C LEU A 36 -11.76 -6.14 5.95
N GLU A 37 -12.05 -5.45 7.07
CA GLU A 37 -11.07 -5.09 8.08
C GLU A 37 -10.45 -6.35 8.73
N ALA A 38 -11.26 -7.38 9.03
CA ALA A 38 -10.74 -8.65 9.54
C ALA A 38 -9.81 -9.38 8.56
N LEU A 39 -10.13 -9.36 7.25
CA LEU A 39 -9.25 -9.89 6.21
C LEU A 39 -7.95 -9.10 6.12
N ALA A 40 -8.01 -7.78 6.25
CA ALA A 40 -6.82 -6.92 6.27
C ALA A 40 -5.91 -7.22 7.47
N GLU A 41 -6.46 -7.47 8.66
CA GLU A 41 -5.64 -7.91 9.81
C GLU A 41 -5.02 -9.30 9.59
N GLN A 42 -5.78 -10.22 9.00
CA GLN A 42 -5.29 -11.56 8.67
C GLN A 42 -4.17 -11.51 7.62
N VAL A 43 -4.34 -10.71 6.55
CA VAL A 43 -3.35 -10.62 5.47
C VAL A 43 -2.01 -10.13 5.98
N MET A 44 -2.03 -9.15 6.91
CA MET A 44 -0.80 -8.66 7.56
C MET A 44 -0.17 -9.69 8.49
N THR A 45 -0.97 -10.48 9.20
CA THR A 45 -0.47 -11.60 10.03
C THR A 45 0.22 -12.68 9.19
N GLU A 46 -0.24 -12.91 7.97
CA GLU A 46 0.28 -13.93 7.05
C GLU A 46 1.45 -13.43 6.18
N TYR A 47 1.71 -12.12 6.18
CA TYR A 47 2.76 -11.50 5.39
C TYR A 47 4.15 -12.05 5.74
N ASN A 48 4.94 -12.31 4.70
CA ASN A 48 6.36 -12.61 4.83
C ASN A 48 7.12 -12.13 3.58
N SER A 49 8.44 -11.97 3.68
CA SER A 49 9.26 -11.38 2.61
C SER A 49 9.39 -12.20 1.32
N LYS A 50 8.73 -13.36 1.21
CA LYS A 50 8.73 -14.22 0.01
C LYS A 50 7.40 -14.24 -0.73
N VAL A 51 6.40 -13.47 -0.27
CA VAL A 51 5.11 -13.37 -0.95
C VAL A 51 5.25 -12.73 -2.32
N ASP A 52 4.33 -13.06 -3.21
CA ASP A 52 4.32 -12.57 -4.59
C ASP A 52 4.17 -11.04 -4.64
N SER A 53 5.02 -10.36 -5.43
CA SER A 53 4.96 -8.90 -5.58
C SER A 53 3.65 -8.42 -6.21
N ASP A 54 3.02 -9.23 -7.07
CA ASP A 54 1.76 -8.87 -7.71
C ASP A 54 0.61 -8.90 -6.71
N ALA A 55 0.65 -9.81 -5.74
CA ALA A 55 -0.31 -9.84 -4.64
C ALA A 55 -0.12 -8.65 -3.68
N ILE A 56 1.14 -8.25 -3.40
CA ILE A 56 1.42 -7.02 -2.65
C ILE A 56 0.85 -5.80 -3.38
N ASP A 57 1.09 -5.71 -4.68
CA ASP A 57 0.61 -4.59 -5.51
C ASP A 57 -0.92 -4.50 -5.51
N SER A 58 -1.60 -5.66 -5.64
CA SER A 58 -3.06 -5.75 -5.62
C SER A 58 -3.63 -5.30 -4.26
N LEU A 59 -3.04 -5.77 -3.16
CA LEU A 59 -3.44 -5.34 -1.80
C LEU A 59 -3.26 -3.82 -1.60
N LEU A 60 -2.17 -3.25 -2.11
CA LEU A 60 -1.93 -1.81 -2.02
C LEU A 60 -2.95 -1.00 -2.83
N LEU A 61 -3.35 -1.48 -4.02
CA LEU A 61 -4.41 -0.86 -4.82
C LEU A 61 -5.77 -0.90 -4.10
N ILE A 62 -6.11 -2.04 -3.49
CA ILE A 62 -7.31 -2.16 -2.64
C ILE A 62 -7.30 -1.10 -1.54
N ASN A 63 -6.15 -0.93 -0.88
CA ASN A 63 -6.01 0.02 0.22
C ASN A 63 -6.03 1.49 -0.23
N GLU A 64 -5.66 1.78 -1.48
CA GLU A 64 -5.79 3.12 -2.08
C GLU A 64 -7.27 3.47 -2.34
N ASP A 65 -8.05 2.51 -2.82
CA ASP A 65 -9.48 2.68 -3.08
C ASP A 65 -10.32 2.71 -1.79
N LEU A 66 -9.98 1.83 -0.84
CA LEU A 66 -10.64 1.71 0.45
C LEU A 66 -9.60 1.47 1.55
N PRO A 67 -9.20 2.52 2.30
CA PRO A 67 -8.17 2.41 3.33
C PRO A 67 -8.59 1.46 4.47
N VAL A 68 -8.00 0.27 4.49
CA VAL A 68 -8.24 -0.79 5.48
C VAL A 68 -6.96 -1.21 6.22
N LEU A 69 -5.80 -0.85 5.69
CA LEU A 69 -4.49 -1.07 6.31
C LEU A 69 -4.02 0.17 7.07
N TYR A 70 -3.27 -0.06 8.15
CA TYR A 70 -2.62 1.02 8.89
C TYR A 70 -1.42 1.58 8.11
N GLY A 71 -1.02 2.81 8.45
CA GLY A 71 0.03 3.54 7.72
C GLY A 71 1.38 2.84 7.71
N GLU A 72 1.80 2.27 8.84
CA GLU A 72 3.07 1.52 8.96
C GLU A 72 3.08 0.26 8.08
N ASP A 73 1.98 -0.51 8.10
CA ASP A 73 1.81 -1.71 7.28
C ASP A 73 1.88 -1.36 5.78
N THR A 74 1.21 -0.28 5.39
CA THR A 74 1.21 0.24 4.02
C THR A 74 2.62 0.61 3.58
N VAL A 75 3.38 1.33 4.41
CA VAL A 75 4.78 1.72 4.13
C VAL A 75 5.69 0.49 4.02
N MET A 76 5.49 -0.52 4.87
CA MET A 76 6.24 -1.78 4.81
C MET A 76 5.99 -2.51 3.47
N LEU A 77 4.73 -2.62 3.04
CA LEU A 77 4.35 -3.28 1.80
C LEU A 77 4.89 -2.55 0.56
N TYR A 78 4.82 -1.22 0.49
CA TYR A 78 5.46 -0.48 -0.61
C TYR A 78 6.98 -0.65 -0.61
N THR A 79 7.62 -0.69 0.56
CA THR A 79 9.07 -0.93 0.65
C THR A 79 9.43 -2.31 0.09
N ALA A 80 8.63 -3.34 0.40
CA ALA A 80 8.76 -4.66 -0.18
C ALA A 80 8.55 -4.65 -1.70
N LEU A 81 7.56 -3.91 -2.20
CA LEU A 81 7.29 -3.77 -3.63
C LEU A 81 8.45 -3.07 -4.35
N LEU A 82 9.05 -2.04 -3.76
CA LEU A 82 10.24 -1.36 -4.28
C LEU A 82 11.47 -2.28 -4.34
N HIS A 83 11.62 -3.24 -3.42
CA HIS A 83 12.67 -4.24 -3.49
C HIS A 83 12.53 -5.13 -4.73
N SER A 84 11.30 -5.43 -5.15
CA SER A 84 10.98 -6.29 -6.29
C SER A 84 10.92 -5.53 -7.62
N ARG A 85 10.40 -4.30 -7.63
CA ARG A 85 10.14 -3.47 -8.82
C ARG A 85 10.93 -2.16 -8.81
N LYS A 86 12.26 -2.27 -8.78
CA LYS A 86 13.18 -1.12 -8.58
C LYS A 86 13.14 -0.03 -9.65
N GLU A 87 12.66 -0.37 -10.85
CA GLU A 87 12.67 0.49 -12.03
C GLU A 87 11.23 0.87 -12.48
N ASP A 88 10.25 0.70 -11.59
CA ASP A 88 8.84 1.01 -11.87
C ASP A 88 8.45 2.38 -11.29
N ASP A 89 8.31 3.37 -12.16
CA ASP A 89 7.94 4.75 -11.81
C ASP A 89 6.65 4.80 -10.97
N SER A 90 5.66 3.96 -11.31
CA SER A 90 4.34 3.97 -10.67
C SER A 90 4.40 3.57 -9.20
N VAL A 91 5.32 2.67 -8.83
CA VAL A 91 5.52 2.25 -7.44
C VAL A 91 6.14 3.39 -6.63
N TYR A 92 7.09 4.14 -7.19
CA TYR A 92 7.65 5.31 -6.52
C TYR A 92 6.61 6.42 -6.35
N GLU A 93 5.85 6.73 -7.39
CA GLU A 93 4.83 7.79 -7.34
C GLU A 93 3.80 7.53 -6.23
N ARG A 94 3.28 6.30 -6.15
CA ARG A 94 2.31 5.92 -5.11
C ARG A 94 2.94 5.90 -3.71
N TYR A 95 4.14 5.33 -3.59
CA TYR A 95 4.88 5.32 -2.32
C TYR A 95 5.15 6.72 -1.76
N LEU A 96 5.60 7.64 -2.61
CA LEU A 96 5.89 9.02 -2.22
C LEU A 96 4.62 9.80 -1.89
N THR A 97 3.52 9.55 -2.60
CA THR A 97 2.21 10.13 -2.30
C THR A 97 1.75 9.76 -0.90
N ILE A 98 1.83 8.47 -0.55
CA ILE A 98 1.46 7.97 0.78
C ILE A 98 2.36 8.55 1.87
N LEU A 99 3.67 8.56 1.69
CA LEU A 99 4.59 9.16 2.65
C LEU A 99 4.43 10.68 2.77
N GLY A 100 4.08 11.36 1.68
CA GLY A 100 3.74 12.78 1.66
C GLY A 100 2.46 13.08 2.45
N ALA A 101 1.50 12.16 2.52
CA ALA A 101 0.32 12.30 3.36
C ALA A 101 0.64 12.15 4.87
N PHE A 102 1.65 11.36 5.22
CA PHE A 102 2.10 11.17 6.61
C PHE A 102 3.12 12.23 7.09
N SER A 103 3.70 13.01 6.18
CA SER A 103 4.74 13.99 6.48
C SER A 103 4.42 15.36 5.86
N GLU A 104 5.32 16.34 6.01
CA GLU A 104 5.18 17.56 5.22
C GLU A 104 5.47 17.24 3.74
N GLU A 105 4.49 17.42 2.86
CA GLU A 105 4.57 17.14 1.40
C GLU A 105 5.82 17.71 0.72
N ASN A 106 6.40 18.78 1.29
CA ASN A 106 7.62 19.42 0.80
C ASN A 106 8.93 18.95 1.47
N HIS A 107 8.92 17.79 2.15
CA HIS A 107 10.08 17.29 2.87
C HIS A 107 11.27 17.09 1.92
N PRO A 108 12.47 17.63 2.23
CA PRO A 108 13.63 17.55 1.32
C PRO A 108 13.97 16.12 0.88
N ALA A 109 13.80 15.14 1.77
CA ALA A 109 14.09 13.74 1.46
C ALA A 109 13.11 13.14 0.42
N ILE A 110 11.84 13.54 0.40
CA ILE A 110 10.86 13.11 -0.61
C ILE A 110 11.29 13.66 -1.97
N ARG A 111 11.61 14.96 -2.03
CA ARG A 111 12.06 15.62 -3.26
C ARG A 111 13.33 15.03 -3.86
N GLU A 112 14.25 14.54 -3.03
CA GLU A 112 15.45 13.83 -3.52
C GLU A 112 15.08 12.56 -4.29
N VAL A 113 14.08 11.80 -3.82
CA VAL A 113 13.61 10.60 -4.51
C VAL A 113 12.90 10.97 -5.81
N GLU A 114 11.98 11.94 -5.79
CA GLU A 114 11.27 12.44 -6.99
C GLU A 114 12.24 12.88 -8.09
N GLN A 115 13.30 13.62 -7.72
CA GLN A 115 14.32 14.06 -8.66
C GLN A 115 15.14 12.91 -9.24
N ALA A 116 15.38 11.85 -8.47
CA ALA A 116 16.07 10.67 -8.95
C ALA A 116 15.18 9.87 -9.91
N VAL A 117 13.89 9.68 -9.59
CA VAL A 117 12.90 9.00 -10.44
C VAL A 117 12.70 9.74 -11.76
N SER A 118 12.49 11.06 -11.73
CA SER A 118 12.33 11.88 -12.95
C SER A 118 13.55 11.85 -13.88
N LYS A 119 14.75 11.59 -13.35
CA LYS A 119 15.98 11.40 -14.13
C LYS A 119 16.23 9.94 -14.54
N LYS A 120 15.34 9.02 -14.17
CA LYS A 120 15.50 7.56 -14.33
C LYS A 120 16.77 7.02 -13.65
N ASP A 121 17.25 7.70 -12.61
CA ASP A 121 18.35 7.22 -11.78
C ASP A 121 17.79 6.29 -10.68
N TYR A 122 17.29 5.13 -11.09
CA TYR A 122 16.64 4.16 -10.21
C TYR A 122 17.56 3.63 -9.13
N LYS A 123 18.88 3.60 -9.38
CA LYS A 123 19.86 3.21 -8.36
C LYS A 123 19.85 4.18 -7.18
N THR A 124 19.87 5.49 -7.48
CA THR A 124 19.80 6.52 -6.45
C THR A 124 18.40 6.58 -5.83
N ALA A 125 17.34 6.53 -6.66
CA ALA A 125 15.96 6.56 -6.20
C ALA A 125 15.69 5.45 -5.18
N TYR A 126 16.00 4.20 -5.52
CA TYR A 126 15.85 3.04 -4.64
C TYR A 126 16.65 3.20 -3.34
N ALA A 127 17.93 3.56 -3.43
CA ALA A 127 18.81 3.67 -2.25
C ALA A 127 18.33 4.73 -1.25
N ARG A 128 17.62 5.76 -1.73
CA ARG A 128 17.02 6.81 -0.93
C ARG A 128 15.63 6.41 -0.43
N ALA A 129 14.79 5.85 -1.29
CA ALA A 129 13.42 5.45 -0.99
C ALA A 129 13.35 4.45 0.17
N VAL A 130 14.20 3.41 0.19
CA VAL A 130 14.18 2.41 1.28
C VAL A 130 14.61 2.96 2.65
N LYS A 131 15.19 4.16 2.70
CA LYS A 131 15.58 4.85 3.95
C LYS A 131 14.66 6.03 4.27
N LEU A 132 13.69 6.29 3.41
CA LEU A 132 12.82 7.44 3.50
C LEU A 132 11.93 7.40 4.76
N PRO A 133 11.33 6.27 5.16
CA PRO A 133 10.52 6.22 6.39
C PRO A 133 11.30 6.68 7.62
N GLN A 134 12.50 6.14 7.83
CA GLN A 134 13.40 6.55 8.90
C GLN A 134 13.78 8.04 8.81
N SER A 135 13.98 8.56 7.59
CA SER A 135 14.31 9.96 7.36
C SER A 135 13.15 10.91 7.66
N LEU A 136 11.92 10.40 7.63
CA LEU A 136 10.68 11.12 7.97
C LEU A 136 10.30 10.96 9.44
N GLY A 137 11.06 10.19 10.22
CA GLY A 137 10.76 9.94 11.63
C GLY A 137 9.64 8.92 11.85
N LEU A 138 9.34 8.10 10.83
CA LEU A 138 8.48 6.92 10.96
C LEU A 138 9.33 5.77 11.53
N GLU A 139 8.82 5.07 12.54
CA GLU A 139 9.50 3.94 13.22
C GLU A 139 9.53 2.68 12.35
#